data_AF-A0A968TR99-F1
#
_entry.id   AF-A0A968TR99-F1
#
_cell.length_a   1.000
_cell.length_b   1.000
_cell.length_c   1.000
_cell.angle_alpha   90.00
_cell.angle_beta   90.00
_cell.angle_gamma   90.00
#
_symmetry.space_group_name_H-M   'P 1'
#
loop_
_entity.id
_entity.type
_entity.pdbx_description
1 polymer ?
#
loop_
_entity_poly.entity_id
_entity_poly.type
_entity_poly.pdbx_seq_one_letter_code
_entity_poly.pdbx_strand_id
1 'polypeptide(L)' 'MQLKTILNRLHRLRSFVYGRCWWLDARKIAVVVKPRANSRPRCPRCRRR' A
#
# COMPACT_ATOMS: atom_id res chain seq x y z
N MET A 1 5.63 11.96 -5.84
CA MET A 1 6.48 10.90 -5.24
C MET A 1 6.55 9.69 -6.17
N GLN A 2 7.69 9.49 -6.83
CA GLN A 2 7.89 8.48 -7.89
C GLN A 2 7.67 7.03 -7.42
N LEU A 3 8.07 6.70 -6.18
CA LEU A 3 7.88 5.36 -5.61
C LEU A 3 6.40 4.95 -5.57
N LYS A 4 5.50 5.83 -5.12
CA LYS A 4 4.06 5.54 -5.09
C LYS A 4 3.51 5.27 -6.49
N THR A 5 3.99 6.02 -7.49
CA THR A 5 3.59 5.84 -8.89
C THR A 5 4.06 4.49 -9.43
N ILE A 6 5.33 4.13 -9.17
CA ILE A 6 5.89 2.82 -9.54
C ILE A 6 5.08 1.70 -8.88
N LEU A 7 4.82 1.79 -7.58
CA LEU A 7 4.05 0.79 -6.84
C LEU A 7 2.60 0.70 -7.31
N ASN A 8 1.94 1.82 -7.62
CA ASN A 8 0.60 1.82 -8.20
C ASN A 8 0.55 1.18 -9.60
N ARG A 9 1.66 1.22 -10.35
CA ARG A 9 1.79 0.60 -11.67
C ARG A 9 2.07 -0.89 -11.58
N LEU A 10 2.99 -1.31 -10.71
CA LEU A 10 3.41 -2.71 -10.56
C LEU A 10 2.46 -3.53 -9.66
N HIS A 11 1.97 -2.94 -8.57
CA HIS A 11 1.18 -3.61 -7.53
C HIS A 11 -0.15 -2.87 -7.33
N ARG A 12 -1.12 -3.18 -8.18
CA ARG A 12 -2.41 -2.48 -8.24
C ARG A 12 -3.37 -2.97 -7.14
N LEU A 13 -3.17 -2.48 -5.91
CA LEU A 13 -4.02 -2.81 -4.77
C LEU A 13 -5.35 -2.04 -4.82
N ARG A 14 -6.42 -2.70 -5.24
CA ARG A 14 -7.78 -2.12 -5.28
C ARG A 14 -8.24 -1.77 -3.86
N SER A 15 -8.75 -0.54 -3.66
CA SER A 15 -9.20 -0.01 -2.36
C SER A 15 -8.10 0.33 -1.34
N PHE A 16 -6.83 0.32 -1.73
CA PHE A 16 -5.73 0.75 -0.87
C PHE A 16 -4.88 1.84 -1.54
N VAL A 17 -4.14 2.59 -0.72
CA VAL A 17 -3.22 3.66 -1.15
C VAL A 17 -1.87 3.52 -0.44
N TYR A 18 -0.78 3.84 -1.15
CA TYR A 18 0.56 3.85 -0.60
C TYR A 18 0.81 5.12 0.24
N GLY A 19 1.25 4.91 1.48
CA GLY A 19 1.47 5.92 2.51
C GLY A 19 2.93 6.34 2.61
N ARG A 20 3.43 6.46 3.85
CA ARG A 20 4.85 6.75 4.14
C ARG A 20 5.72 5.57 3.72
N CYS A 21 6.98 5.84 3.39
CA CYS A 21 7.98 4.84 3.06
C CYS A 21 9.29 5.14 3.79
N TRP A 22 10.04 4.10 4.12
CA TRP A 22 11.36 4.20 4.75
C TRP A 22 12.22 2.99 4.35
N TRP A 23 13.54 3.14 4.44
CA TRP A 23 14.47 2.03 4.28
C TRP A 23 14.40 1.12 5.50
N LEU A 24 14.24 -0.19 5.27
CA LEU A 24 14.45 -1.21 6.30
C LEU A 24 15.91 -1.61 6.39
N ASP A 25 16.58 -1.69 5.24
CA ASP A 25 18.01 -1.95 5.08
C ASP A 25 18.48 -1.32 3.74
N ALA A 26 19.74 -1.55 3.36
CA ALA A 26 20.31 -0.99 2.13
C ALA A 26 19.64 -1.46 0.82
N ARG A 27 18.79 -2.49 0.86
CA ARG A 27 18.16 -3.10 -0.32
C ARG A 27 16.63 -3.20 -0.23
N LYS A 28 16.02 -2.86 0.91
CA LYS A 28 14.58 -3.02 1.15
C LYS A 28 13.94 -1.71 1.60
N ILE A 29 12.81 -1.39 0.97
CA ILE A 29 11.96 -0.27 1.35
C ILE A 29 10.66 -0.83 1.96
N ALA A 30 10.34 -0.40 3.17
CA ALA A 30 9.01 -0.58 3.74
C ALA A 30 8.10 0.55 3.28
N VAL A 31 6.85 0.21 2.95
CA VAL A 31 5.82 1.17 2.58
C VAL A 31 4.54 0.86 3.33
N VAL A 32 3.93 1.87 3.95
CA VAL A 32 2.62 1.72 4.57
C VAL A 32 1.58 1.55 3.48
N VAL A 33 0.74 0.53 3.60
CA VAL A 33 -0.47 0.38 2.78
C VAL A 33 -1.66 0.76 3.65
N LYS A 34 -2.46 1.74 3.21
CA LYS A 34 -3.64 2.20 3.94
C LYS A 34 -4.91 1.96 3.14
N PRO A 35 -6.05 1.70 3.79
CA PRO A 35 -7.36 1.80 3.16
C PRO A 35 -7.51 3.15 2.44
N ARG A 36 -8.04 3.13 1.21
CA ARG A 36 -8.49 4.35 0.56
C ARG A 36 -9.70 4.89 1.32
N ALA A 37 -9.81 6.21 1.47
CA ALA A 37 -10.97 6.84 2.07
C ALA A 37 -12.27 6.29 1.44
N ASN A 38 -13.25 5.95 2.29
CA ASN A 38 -14.56 5.37 1.92
C ASN A 38 -14.54 4.02 1.18
N SER A 39 -13.39 3.40 0.97
CA SER A 39 -13.30 2.18 0.15
C SER A 39 -13.76 0.90 0.86
N ARG A 40 -14.00 0.97 2.18
CA ARG A 40 -14.42 -0.16 3.06
C ARG A 40 -13.72 -1.48 2.67
N PRO A 41 -12.37 -1.49 2.59
CA PRO A 41 -11.65 -2.63 2.07
C PRO A 41 -11.76 -3.81 3.02
N ARG A 42 -11.96 -5.02 2.49
CA ARG A 42 -11.96 -6.22 3.31
C ARG A 42 -10.52 -6.67 3.56
N CYS A 43 -10.19 -7.02 4.79
CA CYS A 43 -8.92 -7.63 5.13
C CYS A 43 -8.75 -8.94 4.34
N PRO A 44 -7.67 -9.12 3.55
CA PRO A 44 -7.46 -10.35 2.78
C PRO A 44 -7.27 -11.58 3.67
N ARG A 45 -6.86 -11.40 4.94
CA ARG A 45 -6.68 -12.47 5.92
C ARG A 45 -7.97 -12.88 6.61
N CYS A 46 -8.70 -11.94 7.21
CA CYS A 46 -9.87 -12.24 8.05
C CYS A 46 -11.22 -11.87 7.41
N ARG A 47 -11.23 -11.28 6.21
CA ARG A 47 -12.41 -10.83 5.44
C ARG A 47 -13.31 -9.78 6.11
N ARG A 48 -12.98 -9.31 7.32
CA ARG A 48 -13.66 -8.19 7.99
C ARG A 48 -13.39 -6.88 7.24
N ARG A 49 -14.37 -5.96 7.26
CA ARG A 49 -14.24 -4.60 6.71
C ARG A 49 -13.51 -3.69 7.68
#